data_AF-A0A517VGM6-F1
#
_entry.id   AF-A0A517VGM6-F1
#
_cell.length_a   1.000
_cell.length_b   1.000
_cell.length_c   1.000
_cell.angle_alpha   90.00
_cell.angle_beta   90.00
_cell.angle_gamma   90.00
#
_symmetry.space_group_name_H-M   'P 1'
#
loop_
_entity.id
_entity.type
_entity.pdbx_description
1 polymer ?
#
loop_
_entity_poly.entity_id
_entity_poly.type
_entity_poly.pdbx_seq_one_letter_code
_entity_poly.pdbx_strand_id
1 'polypeptide(L)'
;MSASASHRSVLRYLYNHNPFYVISAVLMLFAVRSAYGIIEIGSINCWIMMGVLAGYTLLLAGIGVLIVRWGKVWEDARSILLLLLLLFLGVSVSMDDLFSRITPDQGMTLMIGGFLFSALVSEAVLWGAGIRLGARYRIPYHLFLALFYFAPWWCSPEMHPRSAAELEWTLFLFPVVGSILFLFLLPAIRGGVSYVRGNGTPWGWPWFPWIAFGMFAACVSLRSFALCLTFGPAGPMWITSGSGPRLISFDTLWGFYFLIPLGFVLLLLLLEGSLVTKNKTFQAGVIRFSPLLLLLAMPATTGRVHTGFLFKVTDVLGGPIWLTIWLLIGFYLLAAVRRVPGAMAAGLGAVALLSIVGPQTLGSRTLIEPTAWPLLLDGIVLLMLGLHRRSSGLCTVGVLAATAGIWLVIPDTVLFEYRFTTCFHLLWISTLVLGLAMKDDFSRVLQCASALLVPLVAVVVILNERAMEIPLAWRLTYVATWAAGCLLIARLWSNRWFTYSFAATLSILLYTSATYGFRLATRMLDQSAVIAFLWSVGALLLAFLISAHKARWLPEYAWLITRKETPPEEELLPSLEEKPGDEV
;
A
#
# COMPACT_ATOMS: atom_id res chain seq x y z
N MET A 1 -38.24 26.61 -5.89
CA MET A 1 -37.32 27.48 -6.63
C MET A 1 -35.95 26.81 -6.71
N SER A 2 -35.68 26.10 -7.81
CA SER A 2 -34.42 25.40 -8.06
C SER A 2 -33.45 26.34 -8.81
N ALA A 3 -32.45 26.87 -8.12
CA ALA A 3 -31.37 27.63 -8.74
C ALA A 3 -30.21 26.71 -9.12
N SER A 4 -29.78 26.80 -10.37
CA SER A 4 -28.72 26.02 -11.00
C SER A 4 -27.36 26.17 -10.28
N ALA A 5 -26.86 25.08 -9.69
CA ALA A 5 -25.55 25.01 -9.04
C ALA A 5 -24.37 24.66 -10.00
N SER A 6 -24.59 24.59 -11.32
CA SER A 6 -23.59 24.05 -12.26
C SER A 6 -22.66 25.10 -12.89
N HIS A 7 -23.12 26.34 -13.12
CA HIS A 7 -22.31 27.34 -13.85
C HIS A 7 -21.30 28.15 -13.01
N ARG A 8 -21.27 27.98 -11.69
CA ARG A 8 -20.36 28.74 -10.79
C ARG A 8 -18.94 28.14 -10.66
N SER A 9 -18.63 27.00 -11.28
CA SER A 9 -17.37 26.29 -11.05
C SER A 9 -16.27 26.59 -12.08
N VAL A 10 -16.57 26.70 -13.38
CA VAL A 10 -15.53 26.78 -14.43
C VAL A 10 -14.93 28.18 -14.56
N LEU A 11 -15.74 29.24 -14.60
CA LEU A 11 -15.25 30.62 -14.69
C LEU A 11 -14.45 31.04 -13.46
N ARG A 12 -14.89 30.63 -12.26
CA ARG A 12 -14.16 30.87 -11.01
C ARG A 12 -12.86 30.06 -10.97
N TYR A 13 -12.84 28.85 -11.51
CA TYR A 13 -11.62 28.04 -11.64
C TYR A 13 -10.63 28.66 -12.62
N LEU A 14 -11.08 29.08 -13.83
CA LEU A 14 -10.25 29.75 -14.82
C LEU A 14 -9.68 31.07 -14.30
N TYR A 15 -10.48 31.85 -13.56
CA TYR A 15 -10.07 33.10 -12.94
C TYR A 15 -9.06 32.90 -11.80
N ASN A 16 -9.21 31.83 -11.01
CA ASN A 16 -8.34 31.57 -9.85
C ASN A 16 -7.06 30.78 -10.17
N HIS A 17 -7.05 29.98 -11.25
CA HIS A 17 -5.91 29.09 -11.58
C HIS A 17 -5.19 29.46 -12.88
N ASN A 18 -5.65 30.50 -13.59
CA ASN A 18 -5.07 31.09 -14.80
C ASN A 18 -4.21 30.12 -15.64
N PRO A 19 -4.82 29.16 -16.36
CA PRO A 19 -4.08 28.14 -17.11
C PRO A 19 -3.29 28.73 -18.28
N PHE A 20 -3.52 30.00 -18.63
CA PHE A 20 -2.91 30.65 -19.79
C PHE A 20 -1.39 30.73 -19.72
N TYR A 21 -0.78 30.72 -18.52
CA TYR A 21 0.69 30.61 -18.41
C TYR A 21 1.21 29.26 -18.87
N VAL A 22 0.53 28.16 -18.50
CA VAL A 22 0.90 26.82 -18.94
C VAL A 22 0.64 26.67 -20.43
N ILE A 23 -0.52 27.16 -20.91
CA ILE A 23 -0.86 27.16 -22.33
C ILE A 23 0.17 27.99 -23.12
N SER A 24 0.56 29.17 -22.64
CA SER A 24 1.60 30.00 -23.24
C SER A 24 2.93 29.26 -23.33
N ALA A 25 3.36 28.58 -22.26
CA ALA A 25 4.58 27.79 -22.27
C ALA A 25 4.51 26.63 -23.27
N VAL A 26 3.38 25.93 -23.35
CA VAL A 26 3.16 24.85 -24.34
C VAL A 26 3.14 25.39 -25.77
N LEU A 27 2.45 26.50 -26.02
CA LEU A 27 2.41 27.16 -27.33
C LEU A 27 3.79 27.68 -27.73
N MET A 28 4.59 28.18 -26.79
CA MET A 28 5.97 28.57 -27.03
C MET A 28 6.82 27.36 -27.41
N LEU A 29 6.74 26.25 -26.66
CA LEU A 29 7.42 25.00 -27.00
C LEU A 29 6.98 24.46 -28.36
N PHE A 30 5.68 24.55 -28.68
CA PHE A 30 5.14 24.17 -29.98
C PHE A 30 5.63 25.09 -31.11
N ALA A 31 5.69 26.41 -30.88
CA ALA A 31 6.18 27.38 -31.85
C ALA A 31 7.67 27.16 -32.13
N VAL A 32 8.47 26.92 -31.07
CA VAL A 32 9.88 26.54 -31.21
C VAL A 32 9.98 25.20 -31.95
N ARG A 33 9.23 24.17 -31.59
CA ARG A 33 9.28 22.91 -32.35
C ARG A 33 8.87 23.07 -33.81
N SER A 34 7.85 23.87 -34.09
CA SER A 34 7.31 24.05 -35.45
C SER A 34 8.22 24.90 -36.32
N ALA A 35 8.82 25.96 -35.77
CA ALA A 35 9.79 26.80 -36.48
C ALA A 35 11.07 26.04 -36.83
N TYR A 36 11.48 25.09 -35.98
CA TYR A 36 12.71 24.32 -36.19
C TYR A 36 12.47 22.94 -36.82
N GLY A 37 11.23 22.43 -36.86
CA GLY A 37 10.86 21.17 -37.51
C GLY A 37 10.78 21.22 -39.04
N ILE A 38 10.95 22.42 -39.62
CA ILE A 38 11.10 22.63 -41.08
C ILE A 38 12.57 22.44 -41.51
N ILE A 39 13.50 22.42 -40.55
CA ILE A 39 14.94 22.26 -40.77
C ILE A 39 15.28 20.78 -40.65
N GLU A 40 16.05 20.21 -41.59
CA GLU A 40 16.36 18.78 -41.66
C GLU A 40 16.80 18.20 -40.31
N ILE A 41 16.26 17.03 -39.95
CA ILE A 41 16.59 16.28 -38.73
C ILE A 41 18.11 16.07 -38.68
N GLY A 42 18.79 16.77 -37.76
CA GLY A 42 20.26 16.80 -37.64
C GLY A 42 20.89 18.20 -37.75
N SER A 43 20.15 19.21 -38.20
CA SER A 43 20.63 20.60 -38.38
C SER A 43 19.90 21.64 -37.51
N ILE A 44 19.10 21.18 -36.54
CA ILE A 44 18.45 22.06 -35.55
C ILE A 44 19.55 22.74 -34.72
N ASN A 45 19.62 24.07 -34.80
CA ASN A 45 20.59 24.84 -34.02
C ASN A 45 20.14 24.92 -32.53
N CYS A 46 20.55 23.93 -31.75
CA CYS A 46 20.21 23.80 -30.33
C CYS A 46 20.68 25.00 -29.48
N TRP A 47 21.70 25.76 -29.91
CA TRP A 47 22.10 27.00 -29.25
C TRP A 47 21.00 28.06 -29.28
N ILE A 48 20.33 28.24 -30.43
CA ILE A 48 19.27 29.22 -30.58
C ILE A 48 18.04 28.78 -29.79
N MET A 49 17.68 27.49 -29.83
CA MET A 49 16.58 26.94 -29.03
C MET A 49 16.81 27.17 -27.53
N MET A 50 18.00 26.87 -27.04
CA MET A 50 18.40 27.12 -25.65
C MET A 50 18.33 28.61 -25.31
N GLY A 51 18.82 29.48 -26.20
CA GLY A 51 18.76 30.94 -26.03
C GLY A 51 17.34 31.48 -25.95
N VAL A 52 16.44 31.01 -26.82
CA VAL A 52 15.01 31.38 -26.80
C VAL A 52 14.34 30.91 -25.52
N LEU A 53 14.59 29.68 -25.07
CA LEU A 53 14.06 29.17 -23.81
C LEU A 53 14.60 29.93 -22.59
N ALA A 54 15.89 30.26 -22.58
CA ALA A 54 16.49 31.08 -21.53
C ALA A 54 15.88 32.50 -21.49
N GLY A 55 15.71 33.13 -22.65
CA GLY A 55 15.06 34.44 -22.78
C GLY A 55 13.61 34.42 -22.30
N TYR A 56 12.84 33.41 -22.69
CA TYR A 56 11.46 33.22 -22.22
C TYR A 56 11.39 32.98 -20.70
N THR A 57 12.35 32.23 -20.16
CA THR A 57 12.47 31.99 -18.71
C THR A 57 12.72 33.30 -17.95
N LEU A 58 13.62 34.16 -18.45
CA LEU A 58 13.88 35.49 -17.88
C LEU A 58 12.64 36.39 -17.93
N LEU A 59 11.91 36.38 -19.05
CA LEU A 59 10.67 37.14 -19.20
C LEU A 59 9.62 36.70 -18.16
N LEU A 60 9.38 35.39 -18.04
CA LEU A 60 8.45 34.86 -17.04
C LEU A 60 8.92 35.12 -15.61
N ALA A 61 10.22 35.06 -15.34
CA ALA A 61 10.78 35.39 -14.03
C ALA A 61 10.51 36.85 -13.66
N GLY A 62 10.74 37.78 -14.60
CA GLY A 62 10.42 39.19 -14.45
C GLY A 62 8.94 39.43 -14.20
N ILE A 63 8.06 38.85 -15.02
CA ILE A 63 6.60 38.95 -14.86
C ILE A 63 6.17 38.41 -13.49
N GLY A 64 6.69 37.26 -13.07
CA GLY A 64 6.40 36.67 -11.77
C GLY A 64 6.76 37.59 -10.60
N VAL A 65 7.95 38.21 -10.64
CA VAL A 65 8.39 39.18 -9.62
C VAL A 65 7.50 40.43 -9.60
N LEU A 66 7.16 40.98 -10.77
CA LEU A 66 6.29 42.16 -10.88
C LEU A 66 4.88 41.89 -10.36
N ILE A 67 4.28 40.74 -10.71
CA ILE A 67 2.96 40.33 -10.23
C ILE A 67 2.95 40.19 -8.71
N VAL A 68 3.99 39.60 -8.12
CA VAL A 68 4.07 39.45 -6.66
C VAL A 68 4.24 40.81 -5.98
N ARG A 69 5.18 41.64 -6.45
CA ARG A 69 5.52 42.91 -5.79
C ARG A 69 4.47 44.00 -5.96
N TRP A 70 3.90 44.14 -7.16
CA TRP A 70 2.96 45.22 -7.47
C TRP A 70 1.53 44.73 -7.51
N GLY A 71 1.28 43.55 -8.10
CA GLY A 71 -0.07 42.98 -8.20
C GLY A 71 -0.57 42.32 -6.91
N LYS A 72 0.34 41.82 -6.05
CA LYS A 72 0.03 40.97 -4.87
C LYS A 72 -0.86 39.76 -5.20
N VAL A 73 -0.89 39.33 -6.46
CA VAL A 73 -1.70 38.19 -6.94
C VAL A 73 -0.88 36.92 -6.84
N TRP A 74 -0.94 36.28 -5.66
CA TRP A 74 -0.11 35.10 -5.38
C TRP A 74 -0.54 33.84 -6.13
N GLU A 75 -1.84 33.65 -6.39
CA GLU A 75 -2.32 32.44 -7.07
C GLU A 75 -1.73 32.29 -8.49
N ASP A 76 -1.68 33.38 -9.25
CA ASP A 76 -1.04 33.43 -10.58
C ASP A 76 0.48 33.28 -10.49
N ALA A 77 1.09 33.96 -9.51
CA ALA A 77 2.53 33.85 -9.26
C ALA A 77 2.96 32.41 -8.96
N ARG A 78 2.14 31.60 -8.25
CA ARG A 78 2.46 30.19 -7.99
C ARG A 78 2.73 29.42 -9.26
N SER A 79 1.82 29.51 -10.22
CA SER A 79 1.90 28.76 -11.49
C SER A 79 3.13 29.19 -12.28
N ILE A 80 3.43 30.50 -12.32
CA ILE A 80 4.64 31.03 -12.97
C ILE A 80 5.91 30.49 -12.28
N LEU A 81 6.00 30.56 -10.95
CA LEU A 81 7.17 30.11 -10.20
C LEU A 81 7.44 28.61 -10.39
N LEU A 82 6.39 27.79 -10.46
CA LEU A 82 6.52 26.36 -10.75
C LEU A 82 6.90 26.09 -12.21
N LEU A 83 6.38 26.89 -13.15
CA LEU A 83 6.78 26.83 -14.55
C LEU A 83 8.26 27.19 -14.74
N LEU A 84 8.82 28.12 -13.95
CA LEU A 84 10.27 28.41 -14.01
C LEU A 84 11.11 27.16 -13.71
N LEU A 85 10.73 26.35 -12.72
CA LEU A 85 11.43 25.09 -12.42
C LEU A 85 11.40 24.12 -13.61
N LEU A 86 10.24 24.03 -14.28
CA LEU A 86 10.09 23.22 -15.48
C LEU A 86 10.88 23.78 -16.67
N LEU A 87 10.98 25.11 -16.80
CA LEU A 87 11.75 25.75 -17.86
C LEU A 87 13.25 25.61 -17.65
N PHE A 88 13.75 25.64 -16.41
CA PHE A 88 15.15 25.28 -16.13
C PHE A 88 15.45 23.85 -16.57
N LEU A 89 14.51 22.92 -16.32
CA LEU A 89 14.62 21.58 -16.88
C LEU A 89 14.62 21.59 -18.41
N GLY A 90 13.76 22.36 -19.06
CA GLY A 90 13.71 22.49 -20.52
C GLY A 90 15.00 23.06 -21.12
N VAL A 91 15.61 24.06 -20.48
CA VAL A 91 16.93 24.59 -20.84
C VAL A 91 18.00 23.50 -20.70
N SER A 92 17.99 22.73 -19.60
CA SER A 92 18.90 21.60 -19.39
C SER A 92 18.74 20.50 -20.45
N VAL A 93 17.51 20.10 -20.79
CA VAL A 93 17.24 19.10 -21.85
C VAL A 93 17.76 19.57 -23.21
N SER A 94 17.67 20.87 -23.49
CA SER A 94 18.16 21.45 -24.75
C SER A 94 19.69 21.37 -24.90
N MET A 95 20.42 21.20 -23.80
CA MET A 95 21.88 21.03 -23.81
C MET A 95 22.31 19.61 -24.16
N ASP A 96 21.44 18.60 -24.07
CA ASP A 96 21.82 17.20 -24.27
C ASP A 96 22.44 16.96 -25.65
N ASP A 97 21.82 17.48 -26.71
CA ASP A 97 22.34 17.38 -28.09
C ASP A 97 23.54 18.29 -28.34
N LEU A 98 23.74 19.33 -27.52
CA LEU A 98 24.98 20.11 -27.58
C LEU A 98 26.15 19.31 -27.02
N PHE A 99 25.94 18.53 -25.95
CA PHE A 99 26.99 17.68 -25.37
C PHE A 99 27.44 16.54 -26.28
N SER A 100 26.73 16.23 -27.35
CA SER A 100 27.19 15.26 -28.37
C SER A 100 27.97 15.89 -29.53
N ARG A 101 28.07 17.23 -29.58
CA ARG A 101 28.66 17.97 -30.72
C ARG A 101 29.81 18.89 -30.37
N ILE A 102 30.02 19.17 -29.08
CA ILE A 102 31.04 20.11 -28.59
C ILE A 102 32.21 19.36 -27.93
N THR A 103 33.30 20.10 -27.66
CA THR A 103 34.46 19.55 -26.94
C THR A 103 34.21 19.45 -25.42
N PRO A 104 34.94 18.59 -24.68
CA PRO A 104 34.78 18.45 -23.23
C PRO A 104 34.88 19.74 -22.43
N ASP A 105 35.82 20.63 -22.78
CA ASP A 105 36.02 21.92 -22.09
C ASP A 105 34.85 22.88 -22.33
N GLN A 106 34.34 22.92 -23.56
CA GLN A 106 33.13 23.67 -23.91
C GLN A 106 31.91 23.08 -23.20
N GLY A 107 31.83 21.75 -23.08
CA GLY A 107 30.78 21.05 -22.35
C GLY A 107 30.78 21.41 -20.87
N MET A 108 31.94 21.37 -20.20
CA MET A 108 32.05 21.80 -18.81
C MET A 108 31.62 23.27 -18.63
N THR A 109 32.04 24.14 -19.54
CA THR A 109 31.65 25.57 -19.52
C THR A 109 30.15 25.74 -19.69
N LEU A 110 29.53 25.00 -20.62
CA LEU A 110 28.08 25.02 -20.86
C LEU A 110 27.30 24.51 -19.65
N MET A 111 27.75 23.43 -19.02
CA MET A 111 27.17 22.88 -17.79
C MET A 111 27.20 23.90 -16.65
N ILE A 112 28.37 24.49 -16.38
CA ILE A 112 28.54 25.50 -15.32
C ILE A 112 27.68 26.73 -15.62
N GLY A 113 27.71 27.21 -16.87
CA GLY A 113 26.92 28.36 -17.32
C GLY A 113 25.41 28.14 -17.15
N GLY A 114 24.92 26.95 -17.52
CA GLY A 114 23.52 26.56 -17.33
C GLY A 114 23.10 26.54 -15.86
N PHE A 115 23.91 25.91 -15.00
CA PHE A 115 23.66 25.89 -13.56
C PHE A 115 23.66 27.31 -12.96
N LEU A 116 24.68 28.12 -13.25
CA LEU A 116 24.77 29.49 -12.76
C LEU A 116 23.61 30.34 -13.24
N PHE A 117 23.20 30.22 -14.50
CA PHE A 117 22.01 30.88 -15.03
C PHE A 117 20.77 30.55 -14.19
N SER A 118 20.45 29.27 -14.02
CA SER A 118 19.28 28.87 -13.22
C SER A 118 19.38 29.30 -11.76
N ALA A 119 20.53 29.11 -11.13
CA ALA A 119 20.73 29.48 -9.74
C ALA A 119 20.56 31.00 -9.53
N LEU A 120 21.16 31.83 -10.39
CA LEU A 120 21.06 33.29 -10.33
C LEU A 120 19.63 33.77 -10.58
N VAL A 121 18.95 33.23 -11.59
CA VAL A 121 17.55 33.59 -11.88
C VAL A 121 16.64 33.18 -10.72
N SER A 122 16.79 31.96 -10.19
CA SER A 122 16.04 31.52 -9.02
C SER A 122 16.25 32.42 -7.81
N GLU A 123 17.49 32.83 -7.52
CA GLU A 123 17.80 33.73 -6.41
C GLU A 123 17.27 35.14 -6.62
N ALA A 124 17.39 35.67 -7.83
CA ALA A 124 16.81 36.94 -8.21
C ALA A 124 15.28 36.93 -8.05
N VAL A 125 14.62 35.82 -8.37
CA VAL A 125 13.18 35.65 -8.18
C VAL A 125 12.81 35.53 -6.70
N LEU A 126 13.53 34.71 -5.92
CA LEU A 126 13.26 34.56 -4.48
C LEU A 126 13.43 35.91 -3.75
N TRP A 127 14.55 36.59 -3.98
CA TRP A 127 14.83 37.91 -3.42
C TRP A 127 13.85 38.97 -3.96
N GLY A 128 13.68 38.99 -5.28
CA GLY A 128 12.82 39.91 -6.01
C GLY A 128 11.36 39.80 -5.62
N ALA A 129 10.84 38.61 -5.33
CA ALA A 129 9.48 38.38 -4.85
C ALA A 129 9.33 38.49 -3.32
N GLY A 130 10.44 38.55 -2.57
CA GLY A 130 10.44 38.60 -1.11
C GLY A 130 10.18 37.25 -0.44
N ILE A 131 10.39 36.14 -1.16
CA ILE A 131 10.20 34.78 -0.68
C ILE A 131 11.43 34.36 0.10
N ARG A 132 11.24 33.99 1.37
CA ARG A 132 12.31 33.57 2.27
C ARG A 132 12.36 32.04 2.34
N LEU A 133 13.20 31.45 1.50
CA LEU A 133 13.52 30.02 1.57
C LEU A 133 14.69 29.79 2.54
N GLY A 134 14.42 29.18 3.69
CA GLY A 134 15.45 28.89 4.69
C GLY A 134 16.57 28.00 4.14
N ALA A 135 17.79 28.14 4.67
CA ALA A 135 18.99 27.45 4.18
C ALA A 135 18.82 25.93 4.01
N ARG A 136 18.08 25.26 4.93
CA ARG A 136 17.84 23.82 4.87
C ARG A 136 16.95 23.38 3.69
N TYR A 137 16.15 24.29 3.13
CA TYR A 137 15.43 24.05 1.88
C TYR A 137 16.19 24.59 0.67
N ARG A 138 16.95 25.69 0.85
CA ARG A 138 17.70 26.33 -0.23
C ARG A 138 18.89 25.49 -0.72
N ILE A 139 19.57 24.75 0.17
CA ILE A 139 20.64 23.83 -0.22
C ILE A 139 20.13 22.73 -1.17
N PRO A 140 19.14 21.88 -0.79
CA PRO A 140 18.64 20.85 -1.70
C PRO A 140 18.03 21.43 -2.98
N TYR A 141 17.41 22.61 -2.92
CA TYR A 141 16.92 23.33 -4.09
C TYR A 141 18.02 23.54 -5.15
N HIS A 142 19.19 24.07 -4.75
CA HIS A 142 20.31 24.29 -5.65
C HIS A 142 21.01 23.01 -6.08
N LEU A 143 21.05 22.00 -5.20
CA LEU A 143 21.59 20.69 -5.56
C LEU A 143 20.76 20.03 -6.67
N PHE A 144 19.43 20.20 -6.70
CA PHE A 144 18.62 19.71 -7.81
C PHE A 144 18.91 20.44 -9.12
N LEU A 145 19.06 21.77 -9.07
CA LEU A 145 19.46 22.53 -10.26
C LEU A 145 20.83 22.05 -10.76
N ALA A 146 21.81 21.90 -9.87
CA ALA A 146 23.12 21.37 -10.22
C ALA A 146 23.01 19.97 -10.85
N LEU A 147 22.20 19.07 -10.26
CA LEU A 147 21.98 17.72 -10.80
C LEU A 147 21.42 17.75 -12.22
N PHE A 148 20.46 18.64 -12.53
CA PHE A 148 19.88 18.71 -13.87
C PHE A 148 20.89 19.11 -14.94
N TYR A 149 21.88 19.94 -14.63
CA TYR A 149 22.92 20.32 -15.59
C TYR A 149 24.10 19.35 -15.59
N PHE A 150 24.48 18.83 -14.42
CA PHE A 150 25.59 17.88 -14.27
C PHE A 150 25.29 16.52 -14.90
N ALA A 151 24.08 16.00 -14.71
CA ALA A 151 23.71 14.68 -15.20
C ALA A 151 23.90 14.48 -16.72
N PRO A 152 23.38 15.34 -17.62
CA PRO A 152 23.59 15.17 -19.06
C PRO A 152 25.06 15.32 -19.48
N TRP A 153 25.83 16.21 -18.83
CA TRP A 153 27.27 16.32 -19.06
C TRP A 153 27.98 15.01 -18.71
N TRP A 154 27.68 14.46 -17.52
CA TRP A 154 28.27 13.20 -17.06
C TRP A 154 27.84 11.99 -17.90
N CYS A 155 26.59 11.94 -18.35
CA CYS A 155 26.04 10.83 -19.12
C CYS A 155 26.43 10.87 -20.61
N SER A 156 26.91 12.00 -21.13
CA SER A 156 27.29 12.11 -22.54
C SER A 156 28.51 11.21 -22.86
N PRO A 157 28.39 10.26 -23.81
CA PRO A 157 29.51 9.42 -24.23
C PRO A 157 30.66 10.19 -24.88
N GLU A 158 30.36 11.31 -25.54
CA GLU A 158 31.37 12.18 -26.18
C GLU A 158 32.20 12.94 -25.16
N MET A 159 31.58 13.32 -24.04
CA MET A 159 32.27 13.98 -22.92
C MET A 159 33.06 12.96 -22.08
N HIS A 160 32.48 11.77 -21.90
CA HIS A 160 33.03 10.71 -21.08
C HIS A 160 32.84 9.34 -21.76
N PRO A 161 33.82 8.90 -22.56
CA PRO A 161 33.76 7.61 -23.24
C PRO A 161 33.63 6.46 -22.25
N ARG A 162 32.60 5.62 -22.45
CA ARG A 162 32.29 4.45 -21.61
C ARG A 162 31.72 3.31 -22.45
N SER A 163 31.73 2.11 -21.92
CA SER A 163 31.01 0.99 -22.53
C SER A 163 29.49 1.21 -22.48
N ALA A 164 28.75 0.56 -23.38
CA ALA A 164 27.28 0.65 -23.40
C ALA A 164 26.65 0.20 -22.08
N ALA A 165 27.18 -0.85 -21.45
CA ALA A 165 26.67 -1.35 -20.16
C ALA A 165 26.90 -0.34 -19.02
N GLU A 166 28.07 0.29 -18.95
CA GLU A 166 28.34 1.34 -17.95
C GLU A 166 27.42 2.55 -18.12
N LEU A 167 27.12 2.92 -19.37
CA LEU A 167 26.20 4.02 -19.68
C LEU A 167 24.77 3.70 -19.22
N GLU A 168 24.26 2.51 -19.51
CA GLU A 168 22.92 2.06 -19.04
C GLU A 168 22.80 2.17 -17.51
N TRP A 169 23.81 1.70 -16.77
CA TRP A 169 23.84 1.82 -15.30
C TRP A 169 23.98 3.27 -14.82
N THR A 170 24.74 4.11 -15.53
CA THR A 170 24.88 5.54 -15.22
C THR A 170 23.54 6.26 -15.38
N LEU A 171 22.77 5.93 -16.42
CA LEU A 171 21.42 6.45 -16.64
C LEU A 171 20.45 5.99 -15.54
N PHE A 172 20.56 4.73 -15.11
CA PHE A 172 19.78 4.20 -13.99
C PHE A 172 20.14 4.86 -12.64
N LEU A 173 21.39 5.30 -12.47
CA LEU A 173 21.86 5.98 -11.25
C LEU A 173 21.27 7.38 -11.08
N PHE A 174 20.91 8.08 -12.17
CA PHE A 174 20.36 9.44 -12.11
C PHE A 174 19.18 9.61 -11.12
N PRO A 175 18.06 8.86 -11.25
CA PRO A 175 16.94 8.99 -10.31
C PRO A 175 17.32 8.57 -8.89
N VAL A 176 18.29 7.67 -8.70
CA VAL A 176 18.81 7.29 -7.37
C VAL A 176 19.51 8.48 -6.72
N VAL A 177 20.38 9.18 -7.44
CA VAL A 177 21.05 10.41 -6.96
C VAL A 177 20.02 11.50 -6.64
N GLY A 178 19.03 11.70 -7.52
CA GLY A 178 17.91 12.60 -7.24
C GLY A 178 17.17 12.24 -5.95
N SER A 179 16.96 10.96 -5.68
CA SER A 179 16.33 10.46 -4.45
C SER A 179 17.17 10.75 -3.21
N ILE A 180 18.50 10.60 -3.30
CA ILE A 180 19.42 10.97 -2.21
C ILE A 180 19.34 12.47 -1.93
N LEU A 181 19.25 13.33 -2.96
CA LEU A 181 19.08 14.78 -2.77
C LEU A 181 17.78 15.12 -2.02
N PHE A 182 16.70 14.36 -2.24
CA PHE A 182 15.47 14.53 -1.46
C PHE A 182 15.66 14.25 0.04
N LEU A 183 16.56 13.34 0.44
CA LEU A 183 16.85 13.08 1.86
C LEU A 183 17.46 14.29 2.58
N PHE A 184 18.12 15.20 1.86
CA PHE A 184 18.62 16.46 2.43
C PHE A 184 17.49 17.40 2.89
N LEU A 185 16.22 17.12 2.54
CA LEU A 185 15.06 17.83 3.08
C LEU A 185 14.68 17.39 4.49
N LEU A 186 15.16 16.24 4.99
CA LEU A 186 14.81 15.72 6.32
C LEU A 186 15.05 16.74 7.46
N PRO A 187 16.20 17.44 7.54
CA PRO A 187 16.43 18.44 8.59
C PRO A 187 15.48 19.65 8.50
N ALA A 188 15.03 19.98 7.29
CA ALA A 188 14.10 21.07 7.04
C ALA A 188 12.67 20.67 7.43
N ILE A 189 12.26 19.44 7.09
CA ILE A 189 10.94 18.90 7.44
C ILE A 189 10.79 18.71 8.95
N ARG A 190 11.86 18.26 9.64
CA ARG A 190 11.91 18.18 11.11
C ARG A 190 11.72 19.53 11.79
N GLY A 191 12.08 20.63 11.12
CA GLY A 191 11.81 21.98 11.58
C GLY A 191 10.32 22.37 11.56
N GLY A 192 9.49 21.67 10.77
CA GLY A 192 8.05 21.84 10.73
C GLY A 192 7.58 23.26 10.42
N VAL A 193 6.40 23.60 10.97
CA VAL A 193 5.72 24.89 10.74
C VAL A 193 6.55 26.09 11.23
N SER A 194 7.30 25.93 12.32
CA SER A 194 8.11 27.02 12.89
C SER A 194 9.24 27.43 11.97
N TYR A 195 9.85 26.49 11.23
CA TYR A 195 10.95 26.77 10.32
C TYR A 195 10.54 27.56 9.07
N VAL A 196 9.27 27.47 8.66
CA VAL A 196 8.73 28.18 7.49
C VAL A 196 7.86 29.38 7.87
N ARG A 197 7.81 29.75 9.16
CA ARG A 197 7.02 30.89 9.64
C ARG A 197 7.58 32.19 9.05
N GLY A 198 6.71 33.03 8.50
CA GLY A 198 7.11 34.31 7.91
C GLY A 198 7.92 34.17 6.61
N ASN A 199 7.64 33.13 5.82
CA ASN A 199 8.31 32.85 4.54
C ASN A 199 8.06 33.89 3.42
N GLY A 200 7.26 34.93 3.67
CA GLY A 200 6.97 35.99 2.70
C GLY A 200 5.87 35.65 1.69
N THR A 201 5.28 34.44 1.75
CA THR A 201 4.17 34.00 0.90
C THR A 201 2.89 33.77 1.72
N PRO A 202 1.70 33.79 1.11
CA PRO A 202 0.45 33.44 1.80
C PRO A 202 0.30 31.93 2.05
N TRP A 203 1.20 31.10 1.51
CA TRP A 203 1.11 29.65 1.63
C TRP A 203 1.77 29.16 2.92
N GLY A 204 0.97 28.47 3.74
CA GLY A 204 1.43 27.81 4.94
C GLY A 204 2.03 26.43 4.69
N TRP A 205 2.54 25.84 5.76
CA TRP A 205 2.90 24.42 5.81
C TRP A 205 1.65 23.54 5.62
N PRO A 206 1.71 22.43 4.85
CA PRO A 206 2.86 21.89 4.16
C PRO A 206 3.05 22.43 2.72
N TRP A 207 2.09 23.16 2.16
CA TRP A 207 2.09 23.59 0.75
C TRP A 207 3.36 24.35 0.36
N PHE A 208 3.81 25.28 1.20
CA PHE A 208 5.14 25.87 1.06
C PHE A 208 6.13 25.20 2.04
N PRO A 209 7.29 24.71 1.57
CA PRO A 209 7.80 24.73 0.19
C PRO A 209 7.52 23.44 -0.60
N TRP A 210 6.67 22.52 -0.11
CA TRP A 210 6.59 21.17 -0.68
C TRP A 210 6.10 21.13 -2.13
N ILE A 211 5.29 22.08 -2.59
CA ILE A 211 4.86 22.09 -4.01
C ILE A 211 6.05 22.24 -4.95
N ALA A 212 7.03 23.10 -4.61
CA ALA A 212 8.24 23.26 -5.42
C ALA A 212 9.07 21.96 -5.45
N PHE A 213 9.19 21.26 -4.33
CA PHE A 213 9.88 19.97 -4.27
C PHE A 213 9.09 18.83 -4.96
N GLY A 214 7.76 18.91 -4.94
CA GLY A 214 6.91 18.05 -5.77
C GLY A 214 7.15 18.29 -7.27
N MET A 215 7.34 19.55 -7.68
CA MET A 215 7.74 19.89 -9.05
C MET A 215 9.14 19.35 -9.37
N PHE A 216 10.11 19.44 -8.45
CA PHE A 216 11.40 18.78 -8.64
C PHE A 216 11.28 17.26 -8.78
N ALA A 217 10.39 16.60 -8.04
CA ALA A 217 10.18 15.16 -8.18
C ALA A 217 9.64 14.81 -9.57
N ALA A 218 8.68 15.61 -10.07
CA ALA A 218 8.21 15.50 -11.45
C ALA A 218 9.33 15.76 -12.47
N CYS A 219 10.17 16.78 -12.23
CA CYS A 219 11.31 17.10 -13.09
C CYS A 219 12.36 15.99 -13.09
N VAL A 220 12.71 15.38 -11.95
CA VAL A 220 13.60 14.21 -11.88
C VAL A 220 12.99 13.04 -12.65
N SER A 221 11.68 12.83 -12.52
CA SER A 221 11.00 11.73 -13.23
C SER A 221 11.06 11.93 -14.74
N LEU A 222 10.69 13.11 -15.23
CA LEU A 222 10.76 13.47 -16.64
C LEU A 222 12.21 13.46 -17.16
N ARG A 223 13.17 13.95 -16.36
CA ARG A 223 14.58 14.00 -16.73
C ARG A 223 15.18 12.61 -16.85
N SER A 224 14.81 11.69 -15.97
CA SER A 224 15.27 10.30 -16.06
C SER A 224 14.85 9.66 -17.38
N PHE A 225 13.63 9.92 -17.83
CA PHE A 225 13.13 9.48 -19.13
C PHE A 225 13.86 10.18 -20.29
N ALA A 226 14.02 11.50 -20.22
CA ALA A 226 14.71 12.28 -21.25
C ALA A 226 16.17 11.84 -21.44
N LEU A 227 16.93 11.60 -20.36
CA LEU A 227 18.30 11.12 -20.45
C LEU A 227 18.39 9.74 -21.12
N CYS A 228 17.42 8.85 -20.86
CA CYS A 228 17.35 7.54 -21.52
C CYS A 228 17.03 7.65 -23.00
N LEU A 229 16.19 8.63 -23.38
CA LEU A 229 15.90 8.92 -24.79
C LEU A 229 17.11 9.50 -25.51
N THR A 230 17.87 10.39 -24.88
CA THR A 230 18.97 11.10 -25.55
C THR A 230 20.25 10.28 -25.62
N PHE A 231 20.65 9.64 -24.51
CA PHE A 231 21.95 8.96 -24.41
C PHE A 231 21.84 7.44 -24.36
N GLY A 232 20.66 6.90 -24.03
CA GLY A 232 20.47 5.45 -23.93
C GLY A 232 20.34 4.77 -25.29
N PRO A 233 20.54 3.44 -25.35
CA PRO A 233 20.10 2.65 -26.50
C PRO A 233 18.62 2.90 -26.78
N ALA A 234 18.28 3.14 -28.04
CA ALA A 234 16.91 3.35 -28.51
C ALA A 234 16.51 2.24 -29.49
N GLY A 235 15.37 1.62 -29.24
CA GLY A 235 14.71 0.71 -30.17
C GLY A 235 13.85 1.45 -31.21
N PRO A 236 13.04 0.72 -32.00
CA PRO A 236 12.23 1.34 -33.04
C PRO A 236 11.20 2.31 -32.46
N MET A 237 11.29 3.58 -32.86
CA MET A 237 10.39 4.66 -32.42
C MET A 237 8.96 4.52 -32.98
N TRP A 238 8.82 3.79 -34.10
CA TRP A 238 7.56 3.57 -34.80
C TRP A 238 7.31 2.08 -34.93
N ILE A 239 6.18 1.62 -34.42
CA ILE A 239 5.71 0.25 -34.64
C ILE A 239 4.45 0.27 -35.50
N THR A 240 4.43 -0.56 -36.54
CA THR A 240 3.23 -0.83 -37.33
C THR A 240 2.48 -1.97 -36.65
N SER A 241 1.34 -1.67 -36.02
CA SER A 241 0.44 -2.73 -35.53
C SER A 241 -0.43 -3.18 -36.71
N GLY A 242 0.00 -4.23 -37.41
CA GLY A 242 -0.72 -4.77 -38.56
C GLY A 242 -0.96 -3.74 -39.68
N SER A 243 -2.18 -3.71 -40.22
CA SER A 243 -2.63 -2.74 -41.24
C SER A 243 -3.05 -1.37 -40.68
N GLY A 244 -2.78 -1.10 -39.40
CA GLY A 244 -3.12 0.16 -38.72
C GLY A 244 -2.07 1.27 -38.90
N PRO A 245 -2.39 2.50 -38.48
CA PRO A 245 -1.43 3.62 -38.48
C PRO A 245 -0.21 3.30 -37.62
N ARG A 246 0.95 3.88 -37.97
CA ARG A 246 2.18 3.77 -37.17
C ARG A 246 1.91 4.32 -35.76
N LEU A 247 2.10 3.47 -34.76
CA LEU A 247 2.03 3.86 -33.35
C LEU A 247 3.43 4.29 -32.89
N ILE A 248 3.47 5.38 -32.11
CA ILE A 248 4.70 5.83 -31.46
C ILE A 248 4.98 4.86 -30.30
N SER A 249 6.13 4.18 -30.35
CA SER A 249 6.62 3.32 -29.28
C SER A 249 8.01 3.78 -28.88
N PHE A 250 8.15 4.30 -27.66
CA PHE A 250 9.45 4.66 -27.12
C PHE A 250 10.08 3.44 -26.45
N ASP A 251 10.71 2.56 -27.25
CA ASP A 251 11.50 1.45 -26.73
C ASP A 251 12.85 1.96 -26.20
N THR A 252 12.86 2.35 -24.94
CA THR A 252 14.05 2.79 -24.20
C THR A 252 14.25 1.89 -22.98
N LEU A 253 15.43 1.95 -22.38
CA LEU A 253 15.71 1.27 -21.12
C LEU A 253 14.84 1.75 -19.93
N TRP A 254 14.21 2.93 -20.04
CA TRP A 254 13.44 3.53 -18.96
C TRP A 254 12.21 2.71 -18.58
N GLY A 255 11.92 2.62 -17.29
CA GLY A 255 10.71 2.02 -16.73
C GLY A 255 10.26 2.73 -15.47
N PHE A 256 9.02 2.52 -15.04
CA PHE A 256 8.55 3.07 -13.76
C PHE A 256 9.40 2.62 -12.57
N TYR A 257 10.08 1.47 -12.67
CA TYR A 257 10.94 0.96 -11.60
C TYR A 257 12.14 1.87 -11.32
N PHE A 258 12.52 2.74 -12.27
CA PHE A 258 13.51 3.81 -12.05
C PHE A 258 13.09 4.78 -10.95
N LEU A 259 11.79 4.93 -10.72
CA LEU A 259 11.21 5.86 -9.77
C LEU A 259 10.98 5.24 -8.40
N ILE A 260 11.26 3.95 -8.18
CA ILE A 260 11.11 3.30 -6.87
C ILE A 260 11.95 4.01 -5.80
N PRO A 261 13.25 4.32 -6.00
CA PRO A 261 14.04 5.05 -5.00
C PRO A 261 13.42 6.41 -4.66
N LEU A 262 12.89 7.11 -5.66
CA LEU A 262 12.29 8.43 -5.48
C LEU A 262 10.99 8.31 -4.69
N GLY A 263 10.10 7.41 -5.10
CA GLY A 263 8.85 7.14 -4.40
C GLY A 263 9.07 6.72 -2.95
N PHE A 264 10.08 5.87 -2.69
CA PHE A 264 10.46 5.45 -1.35
C PHE A 264 10.93 6.63 -0.48
N VAL A 265 11.83 7.47 -0.99
CA VAL A 265 12.29 8.65 -0.23
C VAL A 265 11.13 9.63 0.01
N LEU A 266 10.25 9.84 -0.97
CA LEU A 266 9.06 10.66 -0.78
C LEU A 266 8.17 10.10 0.33
N LEU A 267 7.95 8.78 0.41
CA LEU A 267 7.23 8.16 1.54
C LEU A 267 7.92 8.43 2.89
N LEU A 268 9.25 8.37 2.95
CA LEU A 268 9.99 8.72 4.17
C LEU A 268 9.81 10.19 4.57
N LEU A 269 9.86 11.12 3.61
CA LEU A 269 9.63 12.55 3.86
C LEU A 269 8.19 12.82 4.30
N LEU A 270 7.20 12.16 3.68
CA LEU A 270 5.79 12.24 4.07
C LEU A 270 5.58 11.67 5.48
N LEU A 271 6.22 10.56 5.81
CA LEU A 271 6.19 9.97 7.15
C LEU A 271 6.76 10.96 8.18
N GLU A 272 7.93 11.54 7.92
CA GLU A 272 8.54 12.53 8.82
C GLU A 272 7.64 13.76 8.99
N GLY A 273 7.06 14.28 7.91
CA GLY A 273 6.09 15.38 7.98
C GLY A 273 4.84 15.03 8.78
N SER A 274 4.33 13.80 8.67
CA SER A 274 3.18 13.31 9.45
C SER A 274 3.50 13.14 10.95
N LEU A 275 4.75 12.82 11.29
CA LEU A 275 5.22 12.73 12.66
C LEU A 275 5.37 14.10 13.30
N VAL A 276 5.98 15.06 12.58
CA VAL A 276 6.18 16.44 13.03
C VAL A 276 4.84 17.15 13.27
N THR A 277 3.87 16.94 12.39
CA THR A 277 2.52 17.50 12.54
C THR A 277 1.67 16.76 13.58
N LYS A 278 2.13 15.61 14.09
CA LYS A 278 1.41 14.72 15.01
C LYS A 278 0.02 14.30 14.53
N ASN A 279 -0.27 14.42 13.23
CA ASN A 279 -1.57 14.12 12.65
C ASN A 279 -1.70 12.60 12.41
N LYS A 280 -2.54 11.94 13.22
CA LYS A 280 -2.76 10.49 13.15
C LYS A 280 -3.45 10.03 11.87
N THR A 281 -4.33 10.85 11.31
CA THR A 281 -5.00 10.57 10.03
C THR A 281 -3.99 10.62 8.90
N PHE A 282 -3.08 11.61 8.90
CA PHE A 282 -2.02 11.70 7.91
C PHE A 282 -1.04 10.52 8.04
N GLN A 283 -0.62 10.18 9.28
CA GLN A 283 0.20 8.99 9.56
C GLN A 283 -0.44 7.71 9.00
N ALA A 284 -1.72 7.46 9.30
CA ALA A 284 -2.45 6.30 8.81
C ALA A 284 -2.59 6.32 7.27
N GLY A 285 -2.80 7.50 6.67
CA GLY A 285 -2.82 7.68 5.23
C GLY A 285 -1.50 7.26 4.57
N VAL A 286 -0.36 7.71 5.09
CA VAL A 286 0.96 7.34 4.58
C VAL A 286 1.16 5.81 4.65
N ILE A 287 0.82 5.18 5.79
CA ILE A 287 0.91 3.72 5.92
C ILE A 287 -0.01 3.01 4.92
N ARG A 288 -1.27 3.43 4.79
CA ARG A 288 -2.25 2.79 3.90
C ARG A 288 -1.91 2.91 2.41
N PHE A 289 -1.33 4.04 2.00
CA PHE A 289 -1.02 4.30 0.58
C PHE A 289 0.41 3.92 0.18
N SER A 290 1.31 3.64 1.14
CA SER A 290 2.67 3.18 0.82
C SER A 290 2.76 1.92 -0.08
N PRO A 291 1.83 0.93 -0.04
CA PRO A 291 1.84 -0.18 -0.99
C PRO A 291 1.68 0.23 -2.46
N LEU A 292 1.18 1.44 -2.75
CA LEU A 292 1.13 1.96 -4.13
C LEU A 292 2.52 2.07 -4.77
N LEU A 293 3.59 2.06 -3.98
CA LEU A 293 4.96 1.98 -4.51
C LEU A 293 5.17 0.73 -5.37
N LEU A 294 4.46 -0.37 -5.10
CA LEU A 294 4.51 -1.60 -5.92
C LEU A 294 4.01 -1.38 -7.35
N LEU A 295 3.17 -0.37 -7.60
CA LEU A 295 2.74 -0.04 -8.96
C LEU A 295 3.91 0.44 -9.82
N LEU A 296 4.90 1.11 -9.22
CA LEU A 296 6.11 1.54 -9.95
C LEU A 296 7.01 0.34 -10.30
N ALA A 297 6.91 -0.76 -9.56
CA ALA A 297 7.68 -1.97 -9.83
C ALA A 297 7.09 -2.83 -10.97
N MET A 298 5.87 -2.53 -11.42
CA MET A 298 5.23 -3.25 -12.50
C MET A 298 5.82 -2.83 -13.86
N PRO A 299 6.19 -3.77 -14.73
CA PRO A 299 6.73 -3.46 -16.05
C PRO A 299 5.64 -2.82 -16.91
N ALA A 300 5.97 -1.64 -17.47
CA ALA A 300 5.03 -0.82 -18.23
C ALA A 300 5.10 -1.07 -19.74
N THR A 301 6.26 -1.53 -20.23
CA THR A 301 6.55 -1.68 -21.66
C THR A 301 7.15 -3.05 -21.93
N THR A 302 6.96 -3.55 -23.14
CA THR A 302 7.44 -4.86 -23.59
C THR A 302 8.53 -4.74 -24.66
N GLY A 303 9.13 -3.55 -24.80
CA GLY A 303 10.18 -3.28 -25.77
C GLY A 303 11.44 -4.12 -25.51
N ARG A 304 12.22 -4.40 -26.55
CA ARG A 304 13.40 -5.28 -26.45
C ARG A 304 14.51 -4.62 -25.65
N VAL A 305 14.69 -3.31 -25.81
CA VAL A 305 15.70 -2.56 -25.05
C VAL A 305 15.30 -2.51 -23.58
N HIS A 306 14.03 -2.18 -23.30
CA HIS A 306 13.49 -2.15 -21.94
C HIS A 306 13.65 -3.51 -21.23
N THR A 307 13.16 -4.58 -21.84
CA THR A 307 13.19 -5.93 -21.26
C THR A 307 14.61 -6.44 -21.10
N GLY A 308 15.50 -6.16 -22.06
CA GLY A 308 16.92 -6.50 -21.96
C GLY A 308 17.60 -5.85 -20.75
N PHE A 309 17.35 -4.56 -20.49
CA PHE A 309 17.90 -3.89 -19.32
C PHE A 309 17.21 -4.33 -18.01
N LEU A 310 15.90 -4.56 -18.03
CA LEU A 310 15.16 -5.08 -16.87
C LEU A 310 15.70 -6.44 -16.40
N PHE A 311 16.04 -7.35 -17.33
CA PHE A 311 16.67 -8.62 -16.98
C PHE A 311 18.06 -8.41 -16.36
N LYS A 312 18.90 -7.52 -16.92
CA LYS A 312 20.19 -7.18 -16.29
C LYS A 312 20.01 -6.66 -14.86
N VAL A 313 19.03 -5.79 -14.62
CA VAL A 313 18.70 -5.28 -13.28
C VAL A 313 18.26 -6.42 -12.35
N THR A 314 17.43 -7.32 -12.86
CA THR A 314 16.90 -8.45 -12.10
C THR A 314 17.99 -9.46 -11.74
N ASP A 315 18.93 -9.72 -12.63
CA ASP A 315 20.06 -10.63 -12.39
C ASP A 315 21.06 -10.06 -11.37
N VAL A 316 21.28 -8.74 -11.38
CA VAL A 316 22.27 -8.10 -10.49
C VAL A 316 21.68 -7.70 -9.13
N LEU A 317 20.48 -7.13 -9.10
CA LEU A 317 19.86 -6.57 -7.89
C LEU A 317 18.63 -7.36 -7.41
N GLY A 318 18.04 -8.19 -8.26
CA GLY A 318 16.73 -8.78 -8.04
C GLY A 318 15.59 -7.97 -8.67
N GLY A 319 14.43 -8.61 -8.79
CA GLY A 319 13.25 -8.09 -9.44
C GLY A 319 12.74 -6.84 -8.75
N PRO A 320 12.29 -5.80 -9.49
CA PRO A 320 11.81 -4.56 -8.90
C PRO A 320 10.70 -4.75 -7.84
N ILE A 321 9.82 -5.72 -8.02
CA ILE A 321 8.73 -6.01 -7.07
C ILE A 321 9.32 -6.51 -5.74
N TRP A 322 10.26 -7.46 -5.82
CA TRP A 322 10.94 -8.03 -4.66
C TRP A 322 11.73 -6.97 -3.88
N LEU A 323 12.51 -6.14 -4.59
CA LEU A 323 13.23 -5.00 -3.99
C LEU A 323 12.28 -4.01 -3.31
N THR A 324 11.16 -3.69 -3.95
CA THR A 324 10.17 -2.76 -3.40
C THR A 324 9.53 -3.31 -2.12
N ILE A 325 9.26 -4.62 -2.05
CA ILE A 325 8.73 -5.24 -0.83
C ILE A 325 9.74 -5.12 0.32
N TRP A 326 11.03 -5.37 0.08
CA TRP A 326 12.06 -5.18 1.12
C TRP A 326 12.17 -3.74 1.60
N LEU A 327 12.10 -2.77 0.68
CA LEU A 327 12.03 -1.36 1.03
C LEU A 327 10.79 -1.06 1.90
N LEU A 328 9.62 -1.57 1.51
CA LEU A 328 8.38 -1.40 2.29
C LEU A 328 8.48 -2.04 3.68
N ILE A 329 9.06 -3.24 3.81
CA ILE A 329 9.32 -3.89 5.10
C ILE A 329 10.19 -2.96 5.98
N GLY A 330 11.31 -2.46 5.45
CA GLY A 330 12.18 -1.52 6.15
C GLY A 330 11.46 -0.23 6.57
N PHE A 331 10.62 0.32 5.68
CA PHE A 331 9.78 1.49 5.96
C PHE A 331 8.78 1.23 7.09
N TYR A 332 8.07 0.11 7.05
CA TYR A 332 7.09 -0.25 8.08
C TYR A 332 7.75 -0.56 9.42
N LEU A 333 8.91 -1.20 9.43
CA LEU A 333 9.70 -1.40 10.65
C LEU A 333 10.12 -0.07 11.27
N LEU A 334 10.64 0.87 10.46
CA LEU A 334 10.98 2.22 10.93
C LEU A 334 9.74 2.94 11.50
N ALA A 335 8.61 2.87 10.81
CA ALA A 335 7.36 3.47 11.27
C ALA A 335 6.82 2.80 12.56
N ALA A 336 6.96 1.48 12.69
CA ALA A 336 6.58 0.72 13.87
C ALA A 336 7.44 1.08 15.09
N VAL A 337 8.76 1.21 14.92
CA VAL A 337 9.68 1.70 15.97
C VAL A 337 9.28 3.09 16.45
N ARG A 338 8.81 3.94 15.53
CA ARG A 338 8.28 5.29 15.84
C ARG A 338 6.81 5.31 16.28
N ARG A 339 6.22 4.14 16.57
CA ARG A 339 4.86 3.96 17.10
C ARG A 339 3.76 4.55 16.21
N VAL A 340 3.94 4.46 14.90
CA VAL A 340 2.94 4.88 13.90
C VAL A 340 1.81 3.84 13.84
N PRO A 341 0.53 4.26 13.92
CA PRO A 341 -0.59 3.31 13.92
C PRO A 341 -0.67 2.53 12.60
N GLY A 342 -0.94 1.23 12.68
CA GLY A 342 -1.09 0.36 11.51
C GLY A 342 0.22 -0.11 10.85
N ALA A 343 1.37 0.48 11.21
CA ALA A 343 2.65 0.15 10.57
C ALA A 343 3.03 -1.33 10.74
N MET A 344 2.82 -1.91 11.93
CA MET A 344 3.11 -3.33 12.18
C MET A 344 2.28 -4.26 11.28
N ALA A 345 0.97 -4.00 11.19
CA ALA A 345 0.08 -4.82 10.38
C ALA A 345 0.41 -4.72 8.88
N ALA A 346 0.74 -3.52 8.40
CA ALA A 346 1.17 -3.32 7.02
C ALA A 346 2.54 -3.98 6.74
N GLY A 347 3.46 -3.93 7.71
CA GLY A 347 4.76 -4.62 7.66
C GLY A 347 4.62 -6.13 7.51
N LEU A 348 3.79 -6.74 8.36
CA LEU A 348 3.48 -8.18 8.25
C LEU A 348 2.80 -8.50 6.91
N GLY A 349 1.88 -7.65 6.44
CA GLY A 349 1.31 -7.81 5.09
C GLY A 349 2.36 -7.80 3.97
N ALA A 350 3.39 -6.95 4.09
CA ALA A 350 4.51 -6.93 3.15
C ALA A 350 5.41 -8.17 3.26
N VAL A 351 5.64 -8.68 4.47
CA VAL A 351 6.34 -9.95 4.70
C VAL A 351 5.57 -11.11 4.08
N ALA A 352 4.25 -11.20 4.30
CA ALA A 352 3.40 -12.21 3.69
C ALA A 352 3.49 -12.23 2.15
N LEU A 353 3.66 -11.07 1.50
CA LEU A 353 3.85 -11.01 0.03
C LEU A 353 5.13 -11.73 -0.43
N LEU A 354 6.19 -11.80 0.39
CA LEU A 354 7.39 -12.58 0.08
C LEU A 354 7.12 -14.09 0.00
N SER A 355 5.96 -14.57 0.42
CA SER A 355 5.59 -15.98 0.22
C SER A 355 5.47 -16.31 -1.26
N ILE A 356 5.00 -15.37 -2.09
CA ILE A 356 4.74 -15.58 -3.53
C ILE A 356 5.63 -14.71 -4.43
N VAL A 357 6.43 -13.80 -3.86
CA VAL A 357 7.33 -12.92 -4.60
C VAL A 357 8.78 -13.30 -4.33
N GLY A 358 9.50 -13.72 -5.38
CA GLY A 358 10.91 -14.06 -5.33
C GLY A 358 11.81 -13.05 -6.04
N PRO A 359 13.15 -13.22 -5.97
CA PRO A 359 14.12 -12.33 -6.61
C PRO A 359 13.99 -12.23 -8.13
N GLN A 360 13.29 -13.15 -8.79
CA GLN A 360 13.09 -13.16 -10.25
C GLN A 360 11.66 -12.76 -10.65
N THR A 361 10.84 -12.30 -9.71
CA THR A 361 9.45 -11.93 -9.97
C THR A 361 9.36 -10.53 -10.59
N LEU A 362 8.88 -10.47 -11.84
CA LEU A 362 8.67 -9.24 -12.62
C LEU A 362 7.19 -8.82 -12.69
N GLY A 363 6.27 -9.74 -12.41
CA GLY A 363 4.84 -9.50 -12.46
C GLY A 363 4.01 -10.72 -12.06
N SER A 364 2.70 -10.66 -12.25
CA SER A 364 1.75 -11.69 -11.84
C SER A 364 1.98 -13.07 -12.47
N ARG A 365 2.59 -13.13 -13.67
CA ARG A 365 2.91 -14.38 -14.38
C ARG A 365 4.21 -15.04 -13.91
N THR A 366 5.01 -14.34 -13.10
CA THR A 366 6.35 -14.77 -12.64
C THR A 366 6.39 -14.89 -11.11
N LEU A 367 5.23 -15.05 -10.48
CA LEU A 367 5.15 -15.36 -9.06
C LEU A 367 5.77 -16.73 -8.81
N ILE A 368 6.51 -16.86 -7.72
CA ILE A 368 7.12 -18.13 -7.33
C ILE A 368 6.07 -19.04 -6.67
N GLU A 369 6.37 -20.32 -6.58
CA GLU A 369 5.59 -21.21 -5.72
C GLU A 369 5.60 -20.71 -4.27
N PRO A 370 4.48 -20.79 -3.54
CA PRO A 370 4.39 -20.22 -2.21
C PRO A 370 5.42 -20.81 -1.24
N THR A 371 6.25 -19.95 -0.64
CA THR A 371 7.25 -20.32 0.36
C THR A 371 6.72 -20.14 1.78
N ALA A 372 7.10 -21.05 2.68
CA ALA A 372 6.53 -21.12 4.02
C ALA A 372 7.05 -20.06 5.00
N TRP A 373 8.34 -19.70 4.90
CA TRP A 373 9.04 -18.93 5.93
C TRP A 373 8.41 -17.56 6.26
N PRO A 374 7.86 -16.77 5.30
CA PRO A 374 7.30 -15.46 5.64
C PRO A 374 6.02 -15.59 6.47
N LEU A 375 5.17 -16.57 6.14
CA LEU A 375 3.92 -16.83 6.86
C LEU A 375 4.20 -17.40 8.27
N LEU A 376 5.23 -18.23 8.41
CA LEU A 376 5.69 -18.71 9.72
C LEU A 376 6.21 -17.56 10.58
N LEU A 377 7.01 -16.66 10.02
CA LEU A 377 7.52 -15.48 10.71
C LEU A 377 6.37 -14.57 11.18
N ASP A 378 5.43 -14.26 10.30
CA ASP A 378 4.23 -13.48 10.64
C ASP A 378 3.42 -14.16 11.74
N GLY A 379 3.24 -15.48 11.63
CA GLY A 379 2.53 -16.28 12.61
C GLY A 379 3.16 -16.17 14.00
N ILE A 380 4.48 -16.35 14.10
CA ILE A 380 5.24 -16.23 15.35
C ILE A 380 5.11 -14.83 15.95
N VAL A 381 5.31 -13.79 15.16
CA VAL A 381 5.28 -12.40 15.62
C VAL A 381 3.88 -12.01 16.10
N LEU A 382 2.83 -12.39 15.35
CA LEU A 382 1.44 -12.13 15.74
C LEU A 382 1.02 -12.90 16.98
N LEU A 383 1.46 -14.16 17.12
CA LEU A 383 1.25 -14.95 18.33
C LEU A 383 1.91 -14.29 19.54
N MET A 384 3.18 -13.92 19.46
CA MET A 384 3.89 -13.24 20.55
C MET A 384 3.19 -11.92 20.94
N LEU A 385 2.82 -11.11 19.94
CA LEU A 385 2.13 -9.84 20.17
C LEU A 385 0.74 -10.04 20.76
N GLY A 386 0.00 -11.03 20.26
CA GLY A 386 -1.33 -11.38 20.75
C GLY A 386 -1.30 -11.89 22.19
N LEU A 387 -0.33 -12.74 22.54
CA LEU A 387 -0.11 -13.21 23.92
C LEU A 387 0.26 -12.06 24.85
N HIS A 388 1.18 -11.18 24.43
CA HIS A 388 1.59 -10.03 25.22
C HIS A 388 0.44 -9.05 25.46
N ARG A 389 -0.39 -8.80 24.44
CA ARG A 389 -1.57 -7.92 24.53
C ARG A 389 -2.84 -8.62 25.05
N ARG A 390 -2.78 -9.93 25.32
CA ARG A 390 -3.93 -10.78 25.67
C ARG A 390 -5.11 -10.64 24.71
N SER A 391 -4.82 -10.55 23.41
CA SER A 391 -5.82 -10.45 22.34
C SER A 391 -5.93 -11.78 21.60
N SER A 392 -7.11 -12.41 21.66
CA SER A 392 -7.37 -13.65 20.93
C SER A 392 -7.46 -13.41 19.43
N GLY A 393 -7.90 -12.22 19.00
CA GLY A 393 -7.93 -11.84 17.58
C GLY A 393 -6.54 -11.88 16.94
N LEU A 394 -5.55 -11.22 17.54
CA LEU A 394 -4.17 -11.24 17.05
C LEU A 394 -3.56 -12.66 17.07
N CYS A 395 -3.80 -13.40 18.16
CA CYS A 395 -3.35 -14.79 18.23
C CYS A 395 -3.96 -15.64 17.12
N THR A 396 -5.25 -15.46 16.82
CA THR A 396 -5.94 -16.22 15.77
C THR A 396 -5.38 -15.94 14.39
N VAL A 397 -5.10 -14.68 14.05
CA VAL A 397 -4.43 -14.34 12.79
C VAL A 397 -3.02 -14.96 12.75
N GLY A 398 -2.30 -14.94 13.88
CA GLY A 398 -0.99 -15.60 13.98
C GLY A 398 -1.05 -17.11 13.77
N VAL A 399 -2.03 -17.79 14.38
CA VAL A 399 -2.29 -19.22 14.19
C VAL A 399 -2.63 -19.54 12.73
N LEU A 400 -3.46 -18.72 12.08
CA LEU A 400 -3.81 -18.90 10.67
C LEU A 400 -2.59 -18.77 9.77
N ALA A 401 -1.77 -17.74 9.97
CA ALA A 401 -0.53 -17.54 9.22
C ALA A 401 0.47 -18.68 9.45
N ALA A 402 0.69 -19.08 10.72
CA ALA A 402 1.56 -20.20 11.05
C ALA A 402 1.06 -21.52 10.45
N THR A 403 -0.25 -21.78 10.49
CA THR A 403 -0.84 -22.99 9.88
C THR A 403 -0.69 -22.97 8.36
N ALA A 404 -0.88 -21.83 7.71
CA ALA A 404 -0.64 -21.69 6.28
C ALA A 404 0.83 -21.92 5.92
N GLY A 405 1.76 -21.44 6.74
CA GLY A 405 3.19 -21.77 6.62
C GLY A 405 3.47 -23.26 6.77
N ILE A 406 2.94 -23.89 7.83
CA ILE A 406 3.07 -25.35 8.06
C ILE A 406 2.46 -26.14 6.91
N TRP A 407 1.31 -25.72 6.38
CA TRP A 407 0.67 -26.33 5.23
C TRP A 407 1.64 -26.40 4.05
N LEU A 408 2.44 -25.36 3.82
CA LEU A 408 3.42 -25.32 2.72
C LEU A 408 4.65 -26.22 2.97
N VAL A 409 5.00 -26.52 4.22
CA VAL A 409 6.13 -27.41 4.57
C VAL A 409 5.74 -28.89 4.57
N ILE A 410 4.48 -29.22 4.91
CA ILE A 410 4.04 -30.62 5.06
C ILE A 410 4.32 -31.53 3.83
N PRO A 411 4.21 -31.08 2.57
CA PRO A 411 4.50 -31.92 1.40
C PRO A 411 5.87 -32.57 1.41
N ASP A 412 6.86 -31.95 2.04
CA ASP A 412 8.22 -32.46 2.14
C ASP A 412 8.41 -33.38 3.36
N THR A 413 7.33 -33.81 4.00
CA THR A 413 7.35 -34.61 5.24
C THR A 413 6.51 -35.88 5.12
N VAL A 414 6.73 -36.82 6.04
CA VAL A 414 5.90 -38.03 6.20
C VAL A 414 4.41 -37.74 6.49
N LEU A 415 4.05 -36.50 6.83
CA LEU A 415 2.66 -36.11 7.09
C LEU A 415 1.90 -35.66 5.84
N PHE A 416 2.47 -35.77 4.64
CA PHE A 416 1.84 -35.30 3.40
C PHE A 416 0.42 -35.85 3.20
N GLU A 417 0.22 -37.15 3.41
CA GLU A 417 -1.10 -37.80 3.27
C GLU A 417 -2.14 -37.26 4.27
N TYR A 418 -1.67 -36.74 5.42
CA TYR A 418 -2.51 -36.21 6.48
C TYR A 418 -2.53 -34.68 6.52
N ARG A 419 -1.99 -33.99 5.50
CA ARG A 419 -1.84 -32.53 5.46
C ARG A 419 -3.09 -31.77 5.87
N PHE A 420 -4.23 -32.14 5.28
CA PHE A 420 -5.51 -31.53 5.60
C PHE A 420 -5.92 -31.76 7.05
N THR A 421 -5.86 -33.01 7.49
CA THR A 421 -6.22 -33.42 8.85
C THR A 421 -5.35 -32.72 9.88
N THR A 422 -4.03 -32.69 9.69
CA THR A 422 -3.08 -32.06 10.62
C THR A 422 -3.32 -30.55 10.74
N CYS A 423 -3.44 -29.83 9.62
CA CYS A 423 -3.69 -28.38 9.66
C CYS A 423 -5.08 -28.04 10.23
N PHE A 424 -6.11 -28.83 9.91
CA PHE A 424 -7.44 -28.63 10.47
C PHE A 424 -7.45 -28.80 11.99
N HIS A 425 -6.84 -29.88 12.51
CA HIS A 425 -6.77 -30.11 13.96
C HIS A 425 -5.91 -29.06 14.66
N LEU A 426 -4.82 -28.60 14.03
CA LEU A 426 -4.02 -27.51 14.58
C LEU A 426 -4.84 -26.22 14.75
N LEU A 427 -5.61 -25.82 13.73
CA LEU A 427 -6.51 -24.66 13.82
C LEU A 427 -7.59 -24.88 14.88
N TRP A 428 -8.21 -26.04 14.90
CA TRP A 428 -9.29 -26.34 15.83
C TRP A 428 -8.82 -26.35 17.29
N ILE A 429 -7.72 -27.04 17.59
CA ILE A 429 -7.13 -27.04 18.94
C ILE A 429 -6.69 -25.62 19.31
N SER A 430 -6.10 -24.88 18.40
CA SER A 430 -5.68 -23.50 18.66
C SER A 430 -6.87 -22.59 18.97
N THR A 431 -7.97 -22.66 18.21
CA THR A 431 -9.18 -21.89 18.50
C THR A 431 -9.81 -22.27 19.83
N LEU A 432 -9.80 -23.56 20.20
CA LEU A 432 -10.23 -24.03 21.51
C LEU A 432 -9.38 -23.44 22.64
N VAL A 433 -8.06 -23.58 22.55
CA VAL A 433 -7.10 -23.09 23.55
C VAL A 433 -7.20 -21.57 23.70
N LEU A 434 -7.20 -20.83 22.58
CA LEU A 434 -7.34 -19.37 22.61
C LEU A 434 -8.69 -18.93 23.16
N GLY A 435 -9.77 -19.63 22.80
CA GLY A 435 -11.10 -19.39 23.34
C GLY A 435 -11.14 -19.54 24.86
N LEU A 436 -10.52 -20.57 25.42
CA LEU A 436 -10.53 -20.83 26.87
C LEU A 436 -9.52 -19.99 27.66
N ALA A 437 -8.35 -19.69 27.08
CA ALA A 437 -7.27 -18.98 27.75
C ALA A 437 -7.47 -17.46 27.78
N MET A 438 -8.09 -16.89 26.74
CA MET A 438 -8.27 -15.44 26.59
C MET A 438 -9.65 -14.99 27.08
N LYS A 439 -9.73 -13.74 27.53
CA LYS A 439 -10.94 -13.15 28.15
C LYS A 439 -11.58 -12.02 27.33
N ASP A 440 -11.13 -11.79 26.10
CA ASP A 440 -11.65 -10.74 25.23
C ASP A 440 -12.92 -11.18 24.47
N ASP A 441 -13.66 -10.23 23.90
CA ASP A 441 -14.95 -10.52 23.25
C ASP A 441 -14.82 -11.52 22.10
N PHE A 442 -13.70 -11.48 21.38
CA PHE A 442 -13.42 -12.42 20.30
C PHE A 442 -13.19 -13.85 20.81
N SER A 443 -12.70 -14.05 22.04
CA SER A 443 -12.53 -15.39 22.61
C SER A 443 -13.87 -16.10 22.81
N ARG A 444 -14.95 -15.37 23.08
CA ARG A 444 -16.31 -15.93 23.16
C ARG A 444 -16.78 -16.47 21.82
N VAL A 445 -16.44 -15.78 20.73
CA VAL A 445 -16.71 -16.26 19.37
C VAL A 445 -15.92 -17.53 19.10
N LEU A 446 -14.64 -17.58 19.48
CA LEU A 446 -13.81 -18.78 19.35
C LEU A 446 -14.32 -19.96 20.20
N GLN A 447 -14.80 -19.72 21.42
CA GLN A 447 -15.43 -20.75 22.26
C GLN A 447 -16.68 -21.32 21.60
N CYS A 448 -17.55 -20.46 21.06
CA CYS A 448 -18.75 -20.89 20.36
C CYS A 448 -18.39 -21.69 19.10
N ALA A 449 -17.50 -21.16 18.26
CA ALA A 449 -17.06 -21.83 17.04
C ALA A 449 -16.42 -23.19 17.32
N SER A 450 -15.49 -23.27 18.28
CA SER A 450 -14.82 -24.52 18.64
C SER A 450 -15.78 -25.54 19.26
N ALA A 451 -16.73 -25.10 20.10
CA ALA A 451 -17.75 -25.97 20.67
C ALA A 451 -18.71 -26.54 19.63
N LEU A 452 -19.13 -25.73 18.64
CA LEU A 452 -20.00 -26.17 17.55
C LEU A 452 -19.29 -27.07 16.54
N LEU A 453 -17.98 -26.93 16.38
CA LEU A 453 -17.19 -27.78 15.48
C LEU A 453 -17.16 -29.24 15.93
N VAL A 454 -17.15 -29.51 17.24
CA VAL A 454 -17.06 -30.87 17.80
C VAL A 454 -18.19 -31.80 17.32
N PRO A 455 -19.48 -31.48 17.50
CA PRO A 455 -20.56 -32.35 17.02
C PRO A 455 -20.58 -32.43 15.50
N LEU A 456 -20.21 -31.36 14.77
CA LEU A 456 -20.13 -31.38 13.31
C LEU A 456 -19.08 -32.39 12.83
N VAL A 457 -17.87 -32.35 13.41
CA VAL A 457 -16.80 -33.30 13.10
C VAL A 457 -17.21 -34.72 13.50
N ALA A 458 -17.91 -34.90 14.63
CA ALA A 458 -18.44 -36.21 15.01
C ALA A 458 -19.40 -36.77 13.96
N VAL A 459 -20.34 -35.96 13.46
CA VAL A 459 -21.24 -36.37 12.36
C VAL A 459 -20.44 -36.76 11.11
N VAL A 460 -19.47 -35.92 10.70
CA VAL A 460 -18.64 -36.21 9.52
C VAL A 460 -17.85 -37.50 9.69
N VAL A 461 -17.22 -37.74 10.85
CA VAL A 461 -16.44 -38.97 11.09
C VAL A 461 -17.32 -40.22 11.07
N ILE A 462 -18.56 -40.13 11.53
CA ILE A 462 -19.50 -41.26 11.51
C ILE A 462 -20.06 -41.51 10.10
N LEU A 463 -20.44 -40.45 9.37
CA LEU A 463 -21.15 -40.56 8.10
C LEU A 463 -20.24 -40.65 6.86
N ASN A 464 -19.00 -40.19 6.94
CA ASN A 464 -18.12 -40.14 5.78
C ASN A 464 -17.77 -41.55 5.28
N GLU A 465 -18.08 -41.83 4.02
CA GLU A 465 -17.83 -43.11 3.37
C GLU A 465 -16.34 -43.48 3.35
N ARG A 466 -15.46 -42.49 3.17
CA ARG A 466 -14.00 -42.70 3.23
C ARG A 466 -13.52 -43.09 4.63
N ALA A 467 -14.27 -42.72 5.68
CA ALA A 467 -13.97 -43.14 7.04
C ALA A 467 -14.46 -44.57 7.33
N MET A 468 -15.16 -45.25 6.40
CA MET A 468 -15.58 -46.64 6.60
C MET A 468 -14.41 -47.63 6.57
N GLU A 469 -13.28 -47.28 5.96
CA GLU A 469 -12.04 -48.05 6.02
C GLU A 469 -11.46 -48.09 7.45
N ILE A 470 -11.78 -47.08 8.26
CA ILE A 470 -11.37 -47.02 9.66
C ILE A 470 -12.33 -47.88 10.50
N PRO A 471 -11.84 -48.83 11.31
CA PRO A 471 -12.71 -49.69 12.09
C PRO A 471 -13.60 -48.85 13.00
N LEU A 472 -14.88 -49.24 13.08
CA LEU A 472 -15.90 -48.46 13.78
C LEU A 472 -15.52 -48.16 15.24
N ALA A 473 -14.84 -49.11 15.89
CA ALA A 473 -14.34 -48.92 17.26
C ALA A 473 -13.49 -47.65 17.38
N TRP A 474 -12.55 -47.41 16.47
CA TRP A 474 -11.70 -46.21 16.48
C TRP A 474 -12.50 -44.92 16.25
N ARG A 475 -13.50 -44.95 15.37
CA ARG A 475 -14.41 -43.82 15.13
C ARG A 475 -15.24 -43.48 16.37
N LEU A 476 -15.80 -44.49 17.03
CA LEU A 476 -16.56 -44.32 18.27
C LEU A 476 -15.66 -43.85 19.41
N THR A 477 -14.45 -44.40 19.54
CA THR A 477 -13.46 -43.95 20.53
C THR A 477 -13.10 -42.48 20.29
N TYR A 478 -12.84 -42.09 19.05
CA TYR A 478 -12.54 -40.69 18.69
C TYR A 478 -13.67 -39.74 19.10
N VAL A 479 -14.93 -40.06 18.76
CA VAL A 479 -16.09 -39.25 19.14
C VAL A 479 -16.29 -39.23 20.66
N ALA A 480 -16.08 -40.36 21.34
CA ALA A 480 -16.17 -40.45 22.79
C ALA A 480 -15.09 -39.62 23.50
N THR A 481 -13.86 -39.59 22.99
CA THR A 481 -12.77 -38.76 23.52
C THR A 481 -13.13 -37.27 23.43
N TRP A 482 -13.69 -36.83 22.31
CA TRP A 482 -14.16 -35.45 22.16
C TRP A 482 -15.34 -35.11 23.06
N ALA A 483 -16.31 -36.02 23.22
CA ALA A 483 -17.41 -35.84 24.17
C ALA A 483 -16.89 -35.69 25.62
N ALA A 484 -15.97 -36.57 26.04
CA ALA A 484 -15.33 -36.48 27.36
C ALA A 484 -14.56 -35.16 27.53
N GLY A 485 -13.84 -34.71 26.50
CA GLY A 485 -13.16 -33.43 26.47
C GLY A 485 -14.13 -32.25 26.65
N CYS A 486 -15.25 -32.23 25.94
CA CYS A 486 -16.28 -31.19 26.10
C CYS A 486 -16.86 -31.18 27.52
N LEU A 487 -17.11 -32.35 28.12
CA LEU A 487 -17.60 -32.42 29.50
C LEU A 487 -16.57 -31.88 30.50
N LEU A 488 -15.30 -32.24 30.32
CA LEU A 488 -14.20 -31.76 31.18
C LEU A 488 -14.08 -30.24 31.07
N ILE A 489 -14.11 -29.69 29.86
CA ILE A 489 -14.04 -28.26 29.61
C ILE A 489 -15.26 -27.53 30.20
N ALA A 490 -16.45 -28.08 30.00
CA ALA A 490 -17.68 -27.53 30.55
C ALA A 490 -17.64 -27.46 32.09
N ARG A 491 -17.06 -28.47 32.75
CA ARG A 491 -16.92 -28.49 34.22
C ARG A 491 -15.82 -27.58 34.73
N LEU A 492 -14.66 -27.55 34.08
CA LEU A 492 -13.51 -26.77 34.54
C LEU A 492 -13.67 -25.26 34.28
N TRP A 493 -14.31 -24.87 33.18
CA TRP A 493 -14.50 -23.46 32.79
C TRP A 493 -15.94 -22.96 32.90
N SER A 494 -16.87 -23.79 33.39
CA SER A 494 -18.30 -23.46 33.55
C SER A 494 -18.94 -22.89 32.28
N ASN A 495 -18.51 -23.37 31.10
CA ASN A 495 -18.91 -22.81 29.82
C ASN A 495 -20.10 -23.56 29.21
N ARG A 496 -21.22 -22.86 29.04
CA ARG A 496 -22.48 -23.43 28.53
C ARG A 496 -22.34 -24.00 27.12
N TRP A 497 -21.53 -23.39 26.25
CA TRP A 497 -21.34 -23.87 24.88
C TRP A 497 -20.74 -25.28 24.83
N PHE A 498 -19.84 -25.61 25.77
CA PHE A 498 -19.26 -26.95 25.85
C PHE A 498 -20.21 -27.97 26.48
N THR A 499 -21.13 -27.55 27.35
CA THR A 499 -22.24 -28.41 27.80
C THR A 499 -23.15 -28.78 26.63
N TYR A 500 -23.46 -27.83 25.76
CA TYR A 500 -24.21 -28.06 24.52
C TYR A 500 -23.50 -29.02 23.59
N SER A 501 -22.23 -28.75 23.34
CA SER A 501 -21.37 -29.58 22.51
C SER A 501 -21.27 -31.02 23.04
N PHE A 502 -21.11 -31.19 24.36
CA PHE A 502 -21.14 -32.49 25.02
C PHE A 502 -22.46 -33.21 24.79
N ALA A 503 -23.59 -32.56 25.05
CA ALA A 503 -24.91 -33.17 24.87
C ALA A 503 -25.14 -33.61 23.42
N ALA A 504 -24.83 -32.73 22.46
CA ALA A 504 -24.96 -33.03 21.03
C ALA A 504 -24.07 -34.20 20.59
N THR A 505 -22.79 -34.17 20.99
CA THR A 505 -21.82 -35.22 20.63
C THR A 505 -22.16 -36.56 21.28
N LEU A 506 -22.65 -36.55 22.53
CA LEU A 506 -23.13 -37.74 23.22
C LEU A 506 -24.38 -38.32 22.53
N SER A 507 -25.33 -37.47 22.12
CA SER A 507 -26.49 -37.92 21.34
C SER A 507 -26.09 -38.58 20.02
N ILE A 508 -25.12 -38.04 19.29
CA ILE A 508 -24.58 -38.64 18.06
C ILE A 508 -23.93 -40.00 18.36
N LEU A 509 -23.14 -40.09 19.42
CA LEU A 509 -22.47 -41.33 19.84
C LEU A 509 -23.49 -42.42 20.20
N LEU A 510 -24.52 -42.09 20.99
CA LEU A 510 -25.58 -43.01 21.39
C LEU A 510 -26.40 -43.47 20.19
N TYR A 511 -26.79 -42.56 19.31
CA TYR A 511 -27.51 -42.89 18.08
C TYR A 511 -26.71 -43.83 17.19
N THR A 512 -25.42 -43.57 17.02
CA THR A 512 -24.53 -44.40 16.19
C THR A 512 -24.32 -45.79 16.80
N SER A 513 -24.13 -45.85 18.12
CA SER A 513 -23.97 -47.12 18.83
C SER A 513 -25.25 -47.96 18.77
N ALA A 514 -26.42 -47.32 18.94
CA ALA A 514 -27.72 -47.97 18.86
C ALA A 514 -27.99 -48.49 17.44
N THR A 515 -27.73 -47.68 16.40
CA THR A 515 -27.90 -48.11 14.99
C THR A 515 -26.94 -49.23 14.61
N TYR A 516 -25.71 -49.25 15.13
CA TYR A 516 -24.78 -50.36 14.90
C TYR A 516 -25.19 -51.64 15.62
N GLY A 517 -25.50 -51.57 16.92
CA GLY A 517 -25.98 -52.72 17.68
C GLY A 517 -27.26 -53.30 17.08
N PHE A 518 -28.14 -52.43 16.60
CA PHE A 518 -29.35 -52.83 15.90
C PHE A 518 -29.07 -53.45 14.52
N ARG A 519 -28.11 -52.94 13.73
CA ARG A 519 -27.66 -53.59 12.48
C ARG A 519 -27.07 -54.98 12.71
N LEU A 520 -26.41 -55.20 13.86
CA LEU A 520 -25.91 -56.50 14.26
C LEU A 520 -27.07 -57.46 14.59
N ALA A 521 -28.11 -56.94 15.26
CA ALA A 521 -29.33 -57.69 15.60
C ALA A 521 -30.25 -57.96 14.40
N THR A 522 -30.34 -57.06 13.42
CA THR A 522 -31.18 -57.22 12.21
C THR A 522 -30.60 -58.18 11.18
N ARG A 523 -29.37 -58.68 11.36
CA ARG A 523 -28.96 -59.91 10.67
C ARG A 523 -29.83 -61.12 11.07
N MET A 524 -30.68 -61.00 12.09
CA MET A 524 -31.61 -62.03 12.54
C MET A 524 -33.10 -61.66 12.45
N LEU A 525 -33.48 -60.44 12.01
CA LEU A 525 -34.87 -59.95 12.03
C LEU A 525 -35.23 -59.05 10.83
N ASP A 526 -36.52 -59.08 10.45
CA ASP A 526 -37.09 -58.57 9.20
C ASP A 526 -37.00 -57.03 8.99
N GLN A 527 -36.87 -56.60 7.73
CA GLN A 527 -36.42 -55.27 7.28
C GLN A 527 -37.42 -54.12 7.57
N SER A 528 -38.68 -54.46 7.83
CA SER A 528 -39.80 -53.51 8.02
C SER A 528 -39.82 -52.87 9.42
N ALA A 529 -39.40 -53.60 10.46
CA ALA A 529 -39.25 -53.06 11.82
C ALA A 529 -38.11 -52.03 11.94
N VAL A 530 -37.16 -52.08 11.00
CA VAL A 530 -35.93 -51.27 10.98
C VAL A 530 -36.20 -49.80 10.68
N ILE A 531 -37.09 -49.51 9.74
CA ILE A 531 -37.41 -48.14 9.34
C ILE A 531 -38.22 -47.43 10.44
N ALA A 532 -39.18 -48.13 11.06
CA ALA A 532 -40.02 -47.58 12.11
C ALA A 532 -39.23 -47.19 13.38
N PHE A 533 -38.26 -48.02 13.79
CA PHE A 533 -37.43 -47.73 14.96
C PHE A 533 -36.43 -46.58 14.70
N LEU A 534 -35.83 -46.52 13.51
CA LEU A 534 -34.93 -45.41 13.12
C LEU A 534 -35.64 -44.05 13.16
N TRP A 535 -36.86 -43.98 12.66
CA TRP A 535 -37.68 -42.77 12.74
C TRP A 535 -38.12 -42.47 14.17
N SER A 536 -38.42 -43.47 15.00
CA SER A 536 -38.76 -43.31 16.42
C SER A 536 -37.63 -42.68 17.23
N VAL A 537 -36.41 -43.22 17.13
CA VAL A 537 -35.24 -42.69 17.85
C VAL A 537 -34.82 -41.32 17.30
N GLY A 538 -34.88 -41.12 15.98
CA GLY A 538 -34.64 -39.82 15.36
C GLY A 538 -35.63 -38.75 15.84
N ALA A 539 -36.92 -39.08 15.91
CA ALA A 539 -37.95 -38.19 16.43
C ALA A 539 -37.77 -37.90 17.92
N LEU A 540 -37.34 -38.87 18.73
CA LEU A 540 -37.05 -38.69 20.15
C LEU A 540 -35.88 -37.73 20.38
N LEU A 541 -34.81 -37.85 19.60
CA LEU A 541 -33.66 -36.96 19.67
C LEU A 541 -34.01 -35.53 19.20
N LEU A 542 -34.84 -35.40 18.17
CA LEU A 542 -35.35 -34.11 17.71
C LEU A 542 -36.25 -33.47 18.78
N ALA A 543 -37.12 -34.26 19.42
CA ALA A 543 -37.98 -33.82 20.52
C ALA A 543 -37.18 -33.38 21.75
N PHE A 544 -36.08 -34.06 22.06
CA PHE A 544 -35.15 -33.68 23.13
C PHE A 544 -34.47 -32.34 22.83
N LEU A 545 -34.00 -32.13 21.60
CA LEU A 545 -33.40 -30.85 21.15
C LEU A 545 -34.41 -29.68 21.21
N ILE A 546 -35.65 -29.91 20.80
CA ILE A 546 -36.73 -28.91 20.87
C ILE A 546 -37.11 -28.60 22.33
N SER A 547 -37.17 -29.61 23.21
CA SER A 547 -37.42 -29.42 24.64
C SER A 547 -36.28 -28.68 25.35
N ALA A 548 -35.01 -28.96 24.99
CA ALA A 548 -33.85 -28.24 25.50
C ALA A 548 -33.84 -26.76 25.05
N HIS A 549 -34.37 -26.46 23.85
CA HIS A 549 -34.56 -25.10 23.36
C HIS A 549 -35.67 -24.37 24.14
N LYS A 550 -36.81 -25.03 24.41
CA LYS A 550 -37.92 -24.46 25.22
C LYS A 550 -37.55 -24.22 26.69
N ALA A 551 -36.63 -25.01 27.25
CA ALA A 551 -36.15 -24.87 28.63
C ALA A 551 -35.20 -23.67 28.86
N ARG A 552 -34.96 -22.81 27.86
CA ARG A 552 -34.06 -21.64 27.92
C ARG A 552 -32.62 -21.96 28.37
N TRP A 553 -32.12 -23.15 28.04
CA TRP A 553 -30.74 -23.49 28.38
C TRP A 553 -29.71 -22.71 27.52
N LEU A 554 -30.12 -22.15 26.37
CA LEU A 554 -29.25 -21.38 25.48
C LEU A 554 -29.20 -19.93 25.97
N PRO A 555 -28.02 -19.27 25.95
CA PRO A 555 -27.94 -17.86 26.31
C PRO A 555 -28.76 -17.03 25.33
N GLU A 556 -29.60 -16.13 25.86
CA GLU A 556 -30.28 -15.11 25.06
C GLU A 556 -29.23 -14.34 24.25
N TYR A 557 -29.53 -14.14 22.95
CA TYR A 557 -28.70 -13.40 22.00
C TYR A 557 -28.62 -11.92 22.41
N ALA A 558 -27.76 -11.61 23.38
CA ALA A 558 -27.56 -10.26 23.90
C ALA A 558 -26.69 -9.36 22.99
N TRP A 559 -26.32 -9.81 21.78
CA TRP A 559 -25.37 -9.08 20.91
C TRP A 559 -25.96 -8.57 19.59
N LEU A 560 -27.26 -8.78 19.33
CA LEU A 560 -27.97 -8.20 18.18
C LEU A 560 -28.91 -7.03 18.54
N ILE A 561 -29.07 -6.72 19.82
CA ILE A 561 -29.77 -5.50 20.25
C ILE A 561 -28.69 -4.47 20.57
N THR A 562 -28.41 -3.61 19.59
CA THR A 562 -27.79 -2.31 19.84
C THR A 562 -28.51 -1.67 21.02
N ARG A 563 -27.77 -1.49 22.12
CA ARG A 563 -28.22 -0.80 23.34
C ARG A 563 -28.88 0.50 22.90
N LYS A 564 -30.21 0.54 22.90
CA LYS A 564 -30.96 1.79 22.73
C LYS A 564 -30.52 2.64 23.92
N GLU A 565 -29.80 3.71 23.66
CA GLU A 565 -29.45 4.70 24.66
C GLU A 565 -30.75 5.07 25.38
N THR A 566 -30.80 4.78 26.67
CA THR A 566 -31.82 5.33 27.56
C THR A 566 -31.73 6.85 27.45
N PRO A 567 -32.79 7.56 27.04
CA PRO A 567 -32.79 9.01 27.10
C PRO A 567 -32.63 9.44 28.57
N PRO A 568 -32.01 10.60 28.83
CA PRO A 568 -31.84 11.10 30.19
C PRO A 568 -33.23 11.28 30.83
N GLU A 569 -33.36 10.84 32.08
CA GLU A 569 -34.54 11.08 32.92
C GLU A 569 -34.84 12.58 32.91
N GLU A 570 -35.99 12.95 32.33
CA GLU A 570 -36.61 14.25 32.56
C GLU A 570 -36.93 14.34 34.05
N GLU A 571 -36.25 15.27 34.72
CA GLU A 571 -36.59 15.78 36.04
C GLU A 571 -38.09 16.11 36.10
N LEU A 572 -38.85 15.25 36.79
CA LEU A 572 -40.19 15.53 37.27
C LEU A 572 -40.12 16.72 38.24
N LEU A 573 -40.31 17.93 37.71
CA LEU A 573 -40.61 19.12 38.50
C LEU A 573 -41.94 18.90 39.25
N PRO A 574 -42.01 19.16 40.57
CA PRO A 574 -43.28 19.17 41.28
C PRO A 574 -44.11 20.37 40.82
N SER A 575 -45.39 20.09 40.54
CA SER A 575 -46.43 21.09 40.33
C SER A 575 -46.47 22.10 41.47
N LEU A 576 -46.28 23.38 41.15
CA LEU A 576 -46.57 24.50 42.05
C LEU A 576 -48.07 24.50 42.36
N GLU A 577 -48.41 24.12 43.58
CA GLU A 577 -49.70 24.43 44.20
C GLU A 577 -49.84 25.95 44.33
N GLU A 578 -50.87 26.50 43.66
CA GLU A 578 -51.42 27.81 43.98
C GLU A 578 -51.89 27.83 45.44
N LYS A 579 -51.39 28.79 46.21
CA LYS A 579 -52.07 29.25 47.43
C LYS A 579 -52.59 30.68 47.22
N PRO A 580 -53.82 30.96 47.69
CA PRO A 580 -54.46 32.26 47.58
C PRO A 580 -54.07 33.19 48.74
N GLY A 581 -54.16 34.49 48.50
CA GLY A 581 -54.69 35.45 49.47
C GLY A 581 -53.74 36.02 50.54
N ASP A 582 -53.74 37.35 50.58
CA ASP A 582 -53.89 38.20 51.78
C ASP A 582 -52.67 38.98 52.33
N GLU A 583 -52.84 40.30 52.22
CA GLU A 583 -52.67 41.37 53.23
C GLU A 583 -51.25 41.67 53.79
N VAL A 584 -50.67 42.82 53.38
CA VAL A 584 -50.71 44.17 54.02
C VAL A 584 -49.75 45.10 53.26
#